data_AF-A0A3E0H156-F1
#
_entry.id   AF-A0A3E0H156-F1
#
_cell.length_a   1.000
_cell.length_b   1.000
_cell.length_c   1.000
_cell.angle_alpha   90.00
_cell.angle_beta   90.00
_cell.angle_gamma   90.00
#
_symmetry.space_group_name_H-M   'P 1'
#
loop_
_entity.id
_entity.type
_entity.pdbx_description
1 polymer ?
#
loop_
_entity_poly.entity_id
_entity_poly.type
_entity_poly.pdbx_seq_one_letter_code
_entity_poly.pdbx_strand_id
1 'polypeptide(L)'
;MSSPNVLPFPTPAKRRPTLQSLLGMTHDLLALAKLGDWEGAMRLQEQRRDALELFFADVPVTLAKADIASTIRAILQFDAELTGHLQQSRQALMVEARGARQQRQAAGAYLSYSSS
;
A
#
# COMPACT_ATOMS: atom_id res chain seq x y z
N MET A 1 -35.74 -38.62 27.64
CA MET A 1 -35.13 -37.28 27.75
C MET A 1 -34.34 -37.04 26.48
N SER A 2 -34.89 -36.26 25.54
CA SER A 2 -34.21 -35.94 24.27
C SER A 2 -33.53 -34.59 24.40
N SER A 3 -32.19 -34.57 24.34
CA SER A 3 -31.42 -33.33 24.28
C SER A 3 -31.68 -32.62 22.94
N PRO A 4 -31.86 -31.29 22.92
CA PRO A 4 -32.02 -30.55 21.68
C PRO A 4 -30.70 -30.51 20.92
N ASN A 5 -30.73 -30.97 19.67
CA ASN A 5 -29.63 -30.87 18.72
C ASN A 5 -29.47 -29.39 18.32
N VAL A 6 -28.54 -28.69 19.00
CA VAL A 6 -28.18 -27.30 18.66
C VAL A 6 -27.24 -27.35 17.46
N LEU A 7 -27.75 -27.01 16.28
CA LEU A 7 -26.93 -26.83 15.09
C LEU A 7 -25.93 -25.69 15.36
N PRO A 8 -24.61 -25.90 15.14
CA PRO A 8 -23.63 -24.83 15.29
C PRO A 8 -23.92 -23.74 14.26
N PHE A 9 -23.97 -22.47 14.71
CA PHE A 9 -24.04 -21.33 13.80
C PHE A 9 -22.85 -21.39 12.82
N PRO A 10 -23.07 -21.18 11.51
CA PRO A 10 -21.96 -21.10 10.57
C PRO A 10 -21.07 -19.93 11.01
N THR A 11 -19.82 -20.23 11.38
CA THR A 11 -18.81 -19.21 11.55
C THR A 11 -18.72 -18.40 10.24
N PRO A 12 -18.69 -17.06 10.28
CA PRO A 12 -18.55 -16.29 9.05
C PRO A 12 -17.23 -16.69 8.42
N ALA A 13 -17.30 -17.42 7.31
CA ALA A 13 -16.12 -17.78 6.55
C ALA A 13 -15.40 -16.48 6.18
N LYS A 14 -14.14 -16.34 6.61
CA LYS A 14 -13.28 -15.26 6.12
C LYS A 14 -13.37 -15.31 4.59
N ARG A 15 -13.97 -14.27 3.99
CA ARG A 15 -14.18 -14.23 2.54
C ARG A 15 -12.82 -14.30 1.87
N ARG A 16 -12.63 -15.28 0.99
CA ARG A 16 -11.39 -15.35 0.21
C ARG A 16 -11.27 -14.11 -0.67
N PRO A 17 -10.05 -13.57 -0.82
CA PRO A 17 -9.78 -12.52 -1.78
C PRO A 17 -10.06 -13.03 -3.20
N THR A 18 -10.48 -12.13 -4.07
CA THR A 18 -10.71 -12.37 -5.50
C THR A 18 -9.70 -11.57 -6.31
N LEU A 19 -9.50 -11.91 -7.60
CA LEU A 19 -8.67 -11.09 -8.49
C LEU A 19 -9.14 -9.62 -8.51
N GLN A 20 -10.45 -9.40 -8.48
CA GLN A 20 -11.03 -8.05 -8.44
C GLN A 20 -10.69 -7.32 -7.14
N SER A 21 -10.76 -7.98 -5.98
CA SER A 21 -10.39 -7.33 -4.71
C SER A 21 -8.91 -6.98 -4.66
N LEU A 22 -8.04 -7.85 -5.20
CA LEU A 22 -6.61 -7.60 -5.27
C LEU A 22 -6.28 -6.40 -6.17
N LEU A 23 -6.94 -6.30 -7.34
CA LEU A 23 -6.80 -5.13 -8.21
C LEU A 23 -7.33 -3.85 -7.56
N GLY A 24 -8.45 -3.93 -6.85
CA GLY A 24 -8.99 -2.81 -6.07
C GLY A 24 -7.98 -2.28 -5.05
N MET A 25 -7.42 -3.18 -4.23
CA MET A 25 -6.37 -2.83 -3.26
C MET A 25 -5.15 -2.18 -3.91
N THR A 26 -4.74 -2.66 -5.10
CA THR A 26 -3.63 -2.07 -5.84
C THR A 26 -3.94 -0.65 -6.34
N HIS A 27 -5.15 -0.40 -6.85
CA HIS A 27 -5.56 0.95 -7.23
C HIS A 27 -5.64 1.90 -6.04
N ASP A 28 -6.23 1.44 -4.93
CA ASP A 28 -6.36 2.24 -3.70
C ASP A 28 -4.98 2.59 -3.13
N LEU A 29 -4.03 1.65 -3.16
CA LEU A 29 -2.65 1.87 -2.75
C LEU A 29 -1.98 2.98 -3.58
N LEU A 30 -2.17 2.94 -4.90
CA LEU A 30 -1.64 3.96 -5.79
C LEU A 30 -2.28 5.34 -5.53
N ALA A 31 -3.59 5.37 -5.26
CA ALA A 31 -4.28 6.60 -4.90
C ALA A 31 -3.74 7.21 -3.60
N LEU A 32 -3.53 6.40 -2.55
CA LEU A 32 -2.93 6.84 -1.29
C LEU A 32 -1.53 7.39 -1.49
N ALA A 33 -0.70 6.70 -2.29
CA ALA A 33 0.65 7.17 -2.62
C ALA A 33 0.64 8.50 -3.40
N LYS A 34 -0.29 8.68 -4.33
CA LYS A 34 -0.47 9.95 -5.08
C LYS A 34 -0.93 11.10 -4.17
N LEU A 35 -1.71 10.79 -3.13
CA LEU A 35 -2.12 11.76 -2.10
C LEU A 35 -1.03 12.02 -1.04
N GLY A 36 0.06 11.24 -1.04
CA GLY A 36 1.11 11.31 -0.03
C GLY A 36 0.73 10.70 1.32
N ASP A 37 -0.38 9.96 1.40
CA ASP A 37 -0.77 9.21 2.60
C ASP A 37 0.03 7.90 2.71
N TRP A 38 1.29 8.03 3.13
CA TRP A 38 2.22 6.91 3.24
C TRP A 38 1.86 5.94 4.37
N GLU A 39 1.23 6.41 5.43
CA GLU A 39 0.78 5.55 6.54
C GLU A 39 -0.41 4.68 6.10
N GLY A 40 -1.40 5.28 5.43
CA GLY A 40 -2.49 4.54 4.80
C GLY A 40 -1.97 3.56 3.76
N ALA A 41 -1.05 3.99 2.90
CA ALA A 41 -0.47 3.15 1.86
C ALA A 41 0.27 1.94 2.46
N MET A 42 1.09 2.12 3.50
CA MET A 42 1.80 1.00 4.13
C MET A 42 0.85 -0.02 4.77
N ARG A 43 -0.17 0.44 5.49
CA ARG A 43 -1.18 -0.47 6.08
C ARG A 43 -1.94 -1.25 5.00
N LEU A 44 -2.32 -0.59 3.91
CA LEU A 44 -3.00 -1.25 2.80
C LEU A 44 -2.08 -2.23 2.07
N GLN A 45 -0.79 -1.91 1.95
CA GLN A 45 0.20 -2.80 1.34
C GLN A 45 0.36 -4.11 2.12
N GLU A 46 0.39 -4.04 3.45
CA GLU A 46 0.42 -5.22 4.31
C GLU A 46 -0.82 -6.09 4.12
N GLN A 47 -2.00 -5.48 4.12
CA GLN A 47 -3.27 -6.18 3.85
C GLN A 47 -3.29 -6.82 2.46
N ARG A 48 -2.78 -6.11 1.44
CA ARG A 48 -2.70 -6.59 0.07
C ARG A 48 -1.75 -7.79 -0.05
N ARG A 49 -0.61 -7.76 0.65
CA ARG A 49 0.34 -8.89 0.70
C ARG A 49 -0.33 -10.13 1.28
N ASP A 50 -0.97 -10.00 2.43
CA ASP A 50 -1.64 -11.12 3.09
C ASP A 50 -2.79 -11.67 2.22
N ALA A 51 -3.51 -10.80 1.50
CA ALA A 51 -4.53 -11.20 0.54
C ALA A 51 -3.96 -11.92 -0.69
N LEU A 52 -2.81 -11.47 -1.22
CA LEU A 52 -2.14 -12.15 -2.32
C LEU A 52 -1.68 -13.55 -1.91
N GLU A 53 -1.07 -13.67 -0.73
CA GLU A 53 -0.65 -14.97 -0.17
C GLU A 53 -1.84 -15.92 -0.04
N LEU A 54 -2.94 -15.44 0.54
CA LEU A 54 -4.15 -16.25 0.70
C LEU A 54 -4.77 -16.65 -0.65
N PHE A 55 -4.75 -15.76 -1.64
CA PHE A 55 -5.28 -16.04 -2.98
C PHE A 55 -4.43 -17.10 -3.70
N PHE A 56 -3.10 -16.97 -3.68
CA PHE A 56 -2.21 -17.87 -4.38
C PHE A 56 -2.01 -19.21 -3.67
N ALA A 57 -2.30 -19.31 -2.37
CA ALA A 57 -2.28 -20.57 -1.64
C ALA A 57 -3.33 -21.58 -2.13
N ASP A 58 -4.48 -21.10 -2.63
CA ASP A 58 -5.55 -21.95 -3.17
C ASP A 58 -6.32 -21.21 -4.27
N VAL A 59 -5.66 -21.11 -5.44
CA VAL A 59 -6.20 -20.42 -6.61
C VAL A 59 -7.45 -21.16 -7.12
N PRO A 60 -8.60 -20.48 -7.26
CA PRO A 60 -9.81 -21.11 -7.76
C PRO A 60 -9.60 -21.78 -9.14
N VAL A 61 -9.90 -23.07 -9.23
CA VAL A 61 -9.76 -23.89 -10.45
C VAL A 61 -10.61 -23.34 -11.61
N THR A 62 -11.67 -22.60 -11.30
CA THR A 62 -12.56 -21.97 -12.28
C THR A 62 -11.97 -20.75 -12.97
N LEU A 63 -10.86 -20.20 -12.49
CA LEU A 63 -10.22 -19.03 -13.09
C LEU A 63 -9.36 -19.44 -14.30
N ALA A 64 -9.55 -18.73 -15.41
CA ALA A 64 -8.68 -18.92 -16.56
C ALA A 64 -7.26 -18.43 -16.24
N LYS A 65 -6.26 -19.21 -16.68
CA LYS A 65 -4.84 -18.84 -16.54
C LYS A 65 -4.52 -17.47 -17.15
N ALA A 66 -5.23 -17.10 -18.23
CA ALA A 66 -5.10 -15.80 -18.88
C ALA A 66 -5.49 -14.64 -17.96
N ASP A 67 -6.56 -14.78 -17.18
CA ASP A 67 -7.05 -13.75 -16.26
C ASP A 67 -6.10 -13.58 -15.08
N ILE A 68 -5.56 -14.68 -14.56
CA ILE A 68 -4.53 -14.67 -13.52
C ILE A 68 -3.27 -13.96 -14.04
N ALA A 69 -2.79 -14.33 -15.23
CA ALA A 69 -1.61 -13.72 -15.84
C ALA A 69 -1.81 -12.23 -16.17
N SER A 70 -3.02 -11.83 -16.56
CA SER A 70 -3.38 -10.43 -16.78
C SER A 70 -3.35 -9.65 -15.48
N THR A 71 -3.93 -10.21 -14.42
CA THR A 71 -3.97 -9.59 -13.09
C THR A 71 -2.56 -9.43 -12.50
N ILE A 72 -1.70 -10.45 -12.60
CA ILE A 72 -0.30 -10.37 -12.16
C ILE A 72 0.43 -9.26 -12.91
N ARG A 73 0.26 -9.17 -14.24
CA ARG A 73 0.88 -8.11 -15.05
C ARG A 73 0.42 -6.72 -14.62
N ALA A 74 -0.88 -6.54 -14.36
CA ALA A 74 -1.40 -5.27 -13.87
C ALA A 74 -0.79 -4.91 -12.51
N ILE A 75 -0.77 -5.85 -11.56
CA ILE A 75 -0.16 -5.62 -10.23
C ILE A 75 1.31 -5.20 -10.36
N LEU A 76 2.10 -5.89 -11.19
CA LEU A 76 3.51 -5.54 -11.40
C LEU A 76 3.71 -4.16 -12.04
N GLN A 77 2.83 -3.77 -12.97
CA GLN A 77 2.86 -2.44 -13.58
C GLN A 77 2.57 -1.36 -12.54
N PHE A 78 1.57 -1.58 -11.69
CA PHE A 78 1.23 -0.64 -10.62
C PHE A 78 2.33 -0.52 -9.56
N ASP A 79 2.96 -1.64 -9.18
CA ASP A 79 4.06 -1.62 -8.22
C ASP A 79 5.28 -0.85 -8.77
N ALA A 80 5.52 -0.90 -10.09
CA ALA A 80 6.53 -0.08 -10.74
C ALA A 80 6.17 1.42 -10.69
N GLU A 81 4.91 1.79 -10.96
CA GLU A 81 4.42 3.17 -10.85
C GLU A 81 4.53 3.70 -9.41
N LEU A 82 4.11 2.90 -8.44
CA LEU A 82 4.22 3.22 -7.01
C LEU A 82 5.67 3.47 -6.60
N THR A 83 6.60 2.63 -7.06
CA THR A 83 8.03 2.81 -6.81
C THR A 83 8.53 4.14 -7.39
N GLY A 84 8.07 4.51 -8.58
CA GLY A 84 8.36 5.80 -9.19
C GLY A 84 7.89 6.98 -8.34
N HIS A 85 6.64 6.93 -7.85
CA HIS A 85 6.09 7.96 -6.97
C HIS A 85 6.85 8.07 -5.64
N LEU A 86 7.23 6.94 -5.03
CA LEU A 86 8.05 6.90 -3.82
C LEU A 86 9.41 7.58 -4.03
N GLN A 87 10.07 7.29 -5.15
CA GLN A 87 11.35 7.91 -5.48
C GLN A 87 11.23 9.42 -5.67
N GLN A 88 10.19 9.87 -6.37
CA GLN A 88 9.91 11.30 -6.58
C GLN A 88 9.64 12.03 -5.26
N SER A 89 8.76 11.46 -4.41
CA SER A 89 8.44 12.00 -3.09
C SER A 89 9.68 12.11 -2.20
N ARG A 90 10.51 11.05 -2.15
CA ARG A 90 11.78 11.05 -1.42
C ARG A 90 12.72 12.14 -1.91
N GLN A 91 12.82 12.34 -3.23
CA GLN A 91 13.68 13.37 -3.80
C GLN A 91 13.19 14.78 -3.41
N ALA A 92 11.88 15.04 -3.45
CA ALA A 92 11.30 16.31 -3.04
C ALA A 92 11.62 16.63 -1.56
N LEU A 93 11.42 15.66 -0.66
CA LEU A 93 11.75 15.80 0.76
C LEU A 93 13.24 16.08 1.00
N MET A 94 14.13 15.45 0.22
CA MET A 94 15.57 15.70 0.32
C MET A 94 15.95 17.11 -0.11
N VAL A 95 15.32 17.65 -1.15
CA VAL A 95 15.53 19.03 -1.61
C VAL A 95 15.04 20.02 -0.55
N GLU A 96 13.84 19.81 -0.02
CA GLU A 96 13.26 20.65 1.03
C GLU A 96 14.13 20.65 2.31
N ALA A 97 14.56 19.49 2.76
CA ALA A 97 15.43 19.36 3.94
C ALA A 97 16.78 20.10 3.75
N ARG A 98 17.34 20.09 2.54
CA ARG A 98 18.56 20.87 2.23
C ARG A 98 18.28 22.37 2.27
N GLY A 99 17.19 22.82 1.65
CA GLY A 99 16.77 24.23 1.71
C GLY A 99 16.57 24.73 3.14
N ALA A 100 15.87 23.95 3.97
CA ALA A 100 15.63 24.27 5.38
C ALA A 100 16.92 24.33 6.22
N ARG A 101 17.93 23.51 5.88
CA ARG A 101 19.26 23.57 6.53
C ARG A 101 20.02 24.82 6.12
N GLN A 102 20.02 25.15 4.83
CA GLN A 102 20.68 26.35 4.30
C GLN A 102 20.07 27.63 4.86
N GLN A 103 18.73 27.71 4.94
CA GLN A 103 18.03 28.83 5.55
C GLN A 103 18.40 29.02 7.02
N ARG A 104 18.46 27.92 7.81
CA ARG A 104 18.89 27.97 9.21
C ARG A 104 20.34 28.45 9.35
N GLN A 105 21.24 27.98 8.49
CA GLN A 105 22.64 28.42 8.50
C GLN A 105 22.78 29.91 8.16
N ALA A 106 22.07 30.39 7.13
CA ALA A 106 22.06 31.79 6.74
C ALA A 106 21.51 32.69 7.85
N ALA A 107 20.36 32.32 8.44
CA ALA A 107 19.76 33.05 9.55
C ALA A 107 20.70 33.11 10.78
N GLY A 108 21.37 32.00 11.10
CA GLY A 108 22.39 31.97 12.16
C GLY A 108 23.56 32.92 11.89
N ALA A 109 24.06 32.96 10.66
CA ALA A 109 25.16 33.86 10.27
C ALA A 109 24.77 35.34 10.37
N TYR A 110 23.55 35.70 9.95
CA TYR A 110 23.03 37.06 10.09
C TYR A 110 22.90 37.49 11.55
N LEU A 111 22.35 36.61 12.40
CA LEU A 111 22.20 36.89 13.83
C LEU A 111 23.55 37.09 14.51
N SER A 112 24.55 36.24 14.22
CA SER A 112 25.90 36.38 14.78
C SER A 112 26.63 37.65 14.32
N TYR A 113 26.39 38.10 13.09
CA TYR A 113 27.02 39.32 12.57
C TYR A 113 26.36 40.59 13.12
N SER A 114 25.04 40.56 13.36
CA SER A 114 24.30 41.71 13.91
C SER A 114 24.45 41.92 15.42
N SER A 115 25.05 40.96 16.13
CA SER A 115 25.27 40.99 17.59
C SER A 115 26.75 41.09 18.00
N SER A 116 27.64 41.32 17.01
CA SER A 116 29.06 41.71 17.20
C SER A 116 29.21 43.21 16.96
#